data_AF-A0A1G1PIE4-F1
#
_entry.id   AF-A0A1G1PIE4-F1
#
_cell.length_a   1.000
_cell.length_b   1.000
_cell.length_c   1.000
_cell.angle_alpha   90.00
_cell.angle_beta   90.00
_cell.angle_gamma   90.00
#
_symmetry.space_group_name_H-M   'P 1'
#
loop_
_entity.id
_entity.type
_entity.pdbx_description
1 polymer ?
#
loop_
_entity_poly.entity_id
_entity_poly.type
_entity_poly.pdbx_seq_one_letter_code
_entity_poly.pdbx_strand_id
1 'polypeptide(L)'
;MKKFAVLVIALGILAAAVSVSYAEFKKFNVYTDKMAKDNHYFPSGWMGDYGDIKVDAGCKEKPHSGATCIKTSYSAEQRQGAGWAGVYWQNPANNWGNQPGGFDLKGAKKLVFWARGDKGGEKIAEFKIGGITGEYADSDTANIADVTLTQEWKEYTIDLAGKDLSYISGGFCWVANAASNPNGFTFYLDDVYYE
;
A
#
# COMPACT_ATOMS: atom_id res chain seq x y z
N MET A 1 -1.32 -22.67 80.79
CA MET A 1 -0.34 -22.72 79.67
C MET A 1 -1.05 -23.26 78.44
N LYS A 2 -1.15 -22.46 77.37
CA LYS A 2 -1.02 -22.86 75.95
C LYS A 2 -1.60 -21.72 75.09
N LYS A 3 -0.68 -20.98 74.46
CA LYS A 3 -0.93 -19.87 73.55
C LYS A 3 -1.39 -20.45 72.21
N PHE A 4 -2.53 -20.02 71.68
CA PHE A 4 -2.91 -20.28 70.29
C PHE A 4 -2.31 -19.19 69.41
N ALA A 5 -1.33 -19.55 68.59
CA ALA A 5 -0.80 -18.69 67.55
C ALA A 5 -1.63 -18.92 66.27
N VAL A 6 -2.27 -17.87 65.78
CA VAL A 6 -2.93 -17.87 64.46
C VAL A 6 -1.86 -17.53 63.43
N LEU A 7 -1.54 -18.50 62.59
CA LEU A 7 -0.62 -18.33 61.47
C LEU A 7 -1.41 -17.77 60.28
N VAL A 8 -1.21 -16.50 59.96
CA VAL A 8 -1.77 -15.89 58.74
C VAL A 8 -0.81 -16.20 57.59
N ILE A 9 -1.18 -17.13 56.72
CA ILE A 9 -0.45 -17.41 55.49
C ILE A 9 -0.95 -16.42 54.43
N ALA A 10 -0.16 -15.38 54.17
CA ALA A 10 -0.39 -14.50 53.04
C ALA A 10 0.11 -15.19 51.76
N LEU A 11 -0.81 -15.69 50.92
CA LEU A 11 -0.48 -16.08 49.55
C LEU A 11 -0.31 -14.80 48.71
N GLY A 12 0.93 -14.43 48.43
CA GLY A 12 1.26 -13.44 47.40
C GLY A 12 1.10 -14.06 46.02
N ILE A 13 0.09 -13.66 45.26
CA ILE A 13 -0.04 -14.01 43.84
C ILE A 13 0.91 -13.09 43.08
N LEU A 14 2.07 -13.61 42.66
CA LEU A 14 2.90 -12.96 41.65
C LEU A 14 2.27 -13.16 40.28
N ALA A 15 1.55 -12.13 39.79
CA ALA A 15 1.21 -12.04 38.38
C ALA A 15 2.47 -11.60 37.62
N ALA A 16 3.13 -12.55 36.95
CA ALA A 16 4.17 -12.22 35.99
C ALA A 16 3.49 -11.61 34.75
N ALA A 17 3.59 -10.29 34.59
CA ALA A 17 3.21 -9.63 33.35
C ALA A 17 4.21 -10.05 32.27
N VAL A 18 3.80 -10.98 31.41
CA VAL A 18 4.56 -11.31 30.20
C VAL A 18 4.41 -10.13 29.24
N SER A 19 5.39 -9.24 29.23
CA SER A 19 5.51 -8.22 28.20
C SER A 19 5.86 -8.92 26.88
N VAL A 20 4.87 -9.10 26.01
CA VAL A 20 5.13 -9.52 24.63
C VAL A 20 5.80 -8.35 23.93
N SER A 21 7.12 -8.43 23.78
CA SER A 21 7.89 -7.52 22.93
C SER A 21 7.60 -7.90 21.48
N TYR A 22 6.66 -7.21 20.84
CA TYR A 22 6.56 -7.27 19.39
C TYR A 22 7.79 -6.59 18.81
N ALA A 23 8.53 -7.28 17.94
CA ALA A 23 9.57 -6.62 17.15
C ALA A 23 8.92 -5.46 16.39
N GLU A 24 9.52 -4.27 16.48
CA GLU A 24 9.07 -3.10 15.74
C GLU A 24 9.12 -3.43 14.24
N PHE A 25 8.04 -3.14 13.52
CA PHE A 25 7.99 -3.39 12.09
C PHE A 25 9.02 -2.51 11.39
N LYS A 26 9.89 -3.12 10.58
CA LYS A 26 10.86 -2.38 9.79
C LYS A 26 10.17 -1.85 8.54
N LYS A 27 10.24 -0.54 8.34
CA LYS A 27 9.77 0.14 7.13
C LYS A 27 10.12 -0.65 5.86
N PHE A 28 9.12 -0.86 5.01
CA PHE A 28 9.22 -1.65 3.78
C PHE A 28 8.80 -0.78 2.60
N ASN A 29 9.75 -0.46 1.71
CA ASN A 29 9.54 0.50 0.62
C ASN A 29 8.99 -0.19 -0.64
N VAL A 30 7.90 0.34 -1.19
CA VAL A 30 7.43 0.05 -2.55
C VAL A 30 8.16 0.97 -3.53
N TYR A 31 8.28 2.26 -3.21
CA TYR A 31 9.01 3.24 -4.00
C TYR A 31 9.64 4.30 -3.12
N THR A 32 10.94 4.56 -3.34
CA THR A 32 11.69 5.69 -2.76
C THR A 32 12.27 6.58 -3.86
N ASP A 33 12.91 5.97 -4.86
CA ASP A 33 13.53 6.64 -6.01
C ASP A 33 13.74 5.57 -7.08
N LYS A 34 13.78 5.91 -8.39
CA LYS A 34 13.92 4.91 -9.48
C LYS A 34 15.06 3.92 -9.28
N MET A 35 16.20 4.38 -8.74
CA MET A 35 17.42 3.58 -8.57
C MET A 35 17.61 3.08 -7.14
N ALA A 36 16.64 3.32 -6.24
CA ALA A 36 16.71 2.85 -4.87
C ALA A 36 16.70 1.32 -4.83
N LYS A 37 17.70 0.74 -4.15
CA LYS A 37 17.92 -0.73 -4.12
C LYS A 37 16.92 -1.46 -3.23
N ASP A 38 16.22 -0.73 -2.38
CA ASP A 38 15.23 -1.20 -1.43
C ASP A 38 13.79 -0.96 -1.90
N ASN A 39 13.59 -0.55 -3.17
CA ASN A 39 12.28 -0.64 -3.80
C ASN A 39 11.87 -2.11 -3.93
N HIS A 40 10.61 -2.38 -3.61
CA HIS A 40 9.97 -3.67 -3.82
C HIS A 40 8.80 -3.53 -4.79
N TYR A 41 8.39 -4.66 -5.38
CA TYR A 41 7.33 -4.75 -6.37
C TYR A 41 7.63 -4.03 -7.71
N PHE A 42 6.85 -4.35 -8.74
CA PHE A 42 6.99 -3.79 -10.08
C PHE A 42 5.63 -3.32 -10.63
N PRO A 43 5.50 -2.10 -11.18
CA PRO A 43 4.27 -1.62 -11.82
C PRO A 43 3.98 -2.41 -13.10
N SER A 44 3.34 -3.56 -12.93
CA SER A 44 3.23 -4.59 -13.96
C SER A 44 1.83 -5.20 -14.04
N GLY A 45 0.98 -4.97 -13.03
CA GLY A 45 -0.41 -5.42 -13.06
C GLY A 45 -1.30 -4.41 -13.77
N TRP A 46 -1.18 -4.30 -15.09
CA TRP A 46 -2.01 -3.40 -15.91
C TRP A 46 -3.44 -3.93 -16.02
N MET A 47 -4.43 -3.09 -15.75
CA MET A 47 -5.85 -3.47 -15.67
C MET A 47 -6.76 -2.51 -16.42
N GLY A 48 -7.94 -3.02 -16.83
CA GLY A 48 -8.99 -2.23 -17.48
C GLY A 48 -8.52 -1.68 -18.82
N ASP A 49 -8.75 -0.39 -19.05
CA ASP A 49 -8.29 0.36 -20.21
C ASP A 49 -6.78 0.65 -20.17
N TYR A 50 -5.96 -0.40 -20.01
CA TYR A 50 -4.51 -0.31 -19.84
C TYR A 50 -3.81 0.39 -21.02
N GLY A 51 -4.39 0.35 -22.22
CA GLY A 51 -3.87 1.05 -23.39
C GLY A 51 -3.88 2.57 -23.25
N ASP A 52 -4.58 3.10 -22.24
CA ASP A 52 -4.65 4.52 -21.91
C ASP A 52 -3.64 4.95 -20.84
N ILE A 53 -2.92 4.00 -20.24
CA ILE A 53 -2.02 4.27 -19.13
C ILE A 53 -0.58 4.40 -19.62
N LYS A 54 0.16 5.37 -19.06
CA LYS A 54 1.63 5.40 -19.10
C LYS A 54 2.16 5.62 -17.70
N VAL A 55 3.25 4.92 -17.36
CA VAL A 55 3.95 5.05 -16.07
C VAL A 55 5.43 5.34 -16.34
N ASP A 56 5.94 6.42 -15.77
CA ASP A 56 7.35 6.76 -15.72
C ASP A 56 7.81 6.85 -14.27
N ALA A 57 8.48 5.80 -13.78
CA ALA A 57 9.00 5.74 -12.42
C ALA A 57 10.27 6.59 -12.18
N GLY A 58 10.80 7.25 -13.22
CA GLY A 58 12.01 8.08 -13.16
C GLY A 58 11.76 9.55 -13.39
N CYS A 59 10.53 10.01 -13.17
CA CYS A 59 10.15 11.38 -13.43
C CYS A 59 10.88 12.32 -12.47
N LYS A 60 11.52 13.37 -12.98
CA LYS A 60 12.23 14.38 -12.18
C LYS A 60 11.40 15.64 -11.92
N GLU A 61 10.12 15.58 -12.25
CA GLU A 61 9.24 16.74 -12.20
C GLU A 61 8.71 16.98 -10.78
N LYS A 62 9.41 17.83 -10.03
CA LYS A 62 9.05 18.21 -8.66
C LYS A 62 8.74 16.99 -7.78
N PRO A 63 9.71 16.06 -7.59
CA PRO A 63 9.51 14.94 -6.68
C PRO A 63 9.26 15.47 -5.27
N HIS A 64 8.55 14.69 -4.45
CA HIS A 64 8.30 15.05 -3.05
C HIS A 64 9.60 14.95 -2.25
N SER A 65 10.33 13.85 -2.43
CA SER A 65 11.64 13.61 -1.84
C SER A 65 12.62 13.08 -2.89
N GLY A 66 13.90 12.93 -2.53
CA GLY A 66 14.87 12.29 -3.41
C GLY A 66 15.07 13.00 -4.76
N ALA A 67 15.32 12.21 -5.80
CA ALA A 67 15.67 12.71 -7.14
C ALA A 67 14.58 12.44 -8.19
N THR A 68 13.68 11.51 -7.92
CA THR A 68 12.66 11.02 -8.85
C THR A 68 11.36 10.70 -8.13
N CYS A 69 10.25 10.85 -8.86
CA CYS A 69 8.93 10.38 -8.47
C CYS A 69 8.33 9.52 -9.60
N ILE A 70 7.21 8.88 -9.34
CA ILE A 70 6.43 8.17 -10.36
C ILE A 70 5.45 9.14 -10.98
N LYS A 71 5.47 9.27 -12.31
CA LYS A 71 4.45 9.98 -13.10
C LYS A 71 3.55 8.96 -13.78
N THR A 72 2.24 9.12 -13.61
CA THR A 72 1.23 8.29 -14.26
C THR A 72 0.29 9.16 -15.07
N SER A 73 0.02 8.80 -16.33
CA SER A 73 -1.00 9.45 -17.17
C SER A 73 -2.04 8.44 -17.62
N TYR A 74 -3.31 8.85 -17.63
CA TYR A 74 -4.45 8.09 -18.16
C TYR A 74 -5.20 8.96 -19.17
N SER A 75 -5.42 8.49 -20.41
CA SER A 75 -6.09 9.29 -21.45
C SER A 75 -7.62 9.19 -21.45
N ALA A 76 -8.21 8.19 -20.76
CA ALA A 76 -9.65 7.95 -20.72
C ALA A 76 -10.33 7.73 -22.09
N GLU A 77 -9.57 7.28 -23.10
CA GLU A 77 -10.11 6.95 -24.42
C GLU A 77 -10.89 5.63 -24.45
N GLN A 78 -10.81 4.85 -23.37
CA GLN A 78 -11.46 3.55 -23.19
C GLN A 78 -11.02 2.55 -24.25
N ARG A 79 -9.71 2.45 -24.50
CA ARG A 79 -9.17 1.60 -25.59
C ARG A 79 -9.50 0.11 -25.45
N GLN A 80 -9.86 -0.37 -24.27
CA GLN A 80 -10.32 -1.75 -24.03
C GLN A 80 -11.85 -1.81 -23.80
N GLY A 81 -12.55 -0.69 -23.78
CA GLY A 81 -13.98 -0.58 -23.54
C GLY A 81 -14.40 -0.85 -22.09
N ALA A 82 -13.47 -0.80 -21.13
CA ALA A 82 -13.76 -1.11 -19.73
C ALA A 82 -14.40 0.06 -18.98
N GLY A 83 -14.08 1.30 -19.35
CA GLY A 83 -14.54 2.51 -18.66
C GLY A 83 -13.77 2.82 -17.37
N TRP A 84 -12.75 2.03 -17.05
CA TRP A 84 -11.89 2.16 -15.88
C TRP A 84 -10.51 1.60 -16.21
N ALA A 85 -9.49 2.05 -15.48
CA ALA A 85 -8.13 1.56 -15.65
C ALA A 85 -7.37 1.61 -14.32
N GLY A 86 -6.31 0.80 -14.20
CA GLY A 86 -5.46 0.79 -13.01
C GLY A 86 -4.15 0.07 -13.23
N VAL A 87 -3.21 0.27 -12.32
CA VAL A 87 -1.93 -0.44 -12.30
C VAL A 87 -1.66 -0.97 -10.90
N TYR A 88 -1.25 -2.24 -10.86
CA TYR A 88 -0.80 -2.93 -9.67
C TYR A 88 0.74 -3.02 -9.65
N TRP A 89 1.33 -2.72 -8.50
CA TRP A 89 2.72 -3.03 -8.16
C TRP A 89 2.76 -4.46 -7.62
N GLN A 90 3.31 -5.39 -8.40
CA GLN A 90 3.26 -6.83 -8.14
C GLN A 90 4.65 -7.41 -7.88
N ASN A 91 4.72 -8.49 -7.11
CA ASN A 91 5.91 -9.30 -6.95
C ASN A 91 5.62 -10.81 -7.11
N PRO A 92 6.39 -11.52 -7.96
CA PRO A 92 7.19 -10.94 -9.05
C PRO A 92 6.33 -10.13 -10.04
N ALA A 93 6.95 -9.49 -11.02
CA ALA A 93 6.22 -8.75 -12.05
C ALA A 93 5.19 -9.64 -12.77
N ASN A 94 4.01 -9.09 -13.06
CA ASN A 94 2.86 -9.78 -13.68
C ASN A 94 2.31 -10.97 -12.85
N ASN A 95 2.50 -10.99 -11.53
CA ASN A 95 1.95 -12.03 -10.67
C ASN A 95 0.47 -11.79 -10.33
N TRP A 96 -0.42 -12.55 -10.96
CA TRP A 96 -1.87 -12.54 -10.68
C TRP A 96 -2.29 -13.72 -9.78
N GLY A 97 -1.44 -14.09 -8.82
CA GLY A 97 -1.71 -15.17 -7.86
C GLY A 97 -1.46 -16.58 -8.42
N ASN A 98 -0.81 -16.68 -9.58
CA ASN A 98 -0.49 -17.94 -10.24
C ASN A 98 0.94 -18.44 -9.94
N GLN A 99 1.72 -17.68 -9.16
CA GLN A 99 3.08 -18.05 -8.75
C GLN A 99 3.42 -17.46 -7.38
N PRO A 100 4.38 -18.07 -6.64
CA PRO A 100 4.82 -17.53 -5.37
C PRO A 100 5.56 -16.20 -5.54
N GLY A 101 5.53 -15.35 -4.51
CA GLY A 101 6.17 -14.04 -4.54
C GLY A 101 5.68 -13.03 -3.52
N GLY A 102 4.70 -13.40 -2.68
CA GLY A 102 4.23 -12.52 -1.62
C GLY A 102 5.31 -12.23 -0.57
N PHE A 103 5.32 -11.01 -0.06
CA PHE A 103 6.13 -10.63 1.08
C PHE A 103 5.37 -10.83 2.39
N ASP A 104 6.08 -11.21 3.45
CA ASP A 104 5.56 -11.18 4.82
C ASP A 104 5.72 -9.76 5.38
N LEU A 105 4.60 -9.05 5.50
CA LEU A 105 4.52 -7.69 6.01
C LEU A 105 3.79 -7.64 7.37
N LYS A 106 3.73 -8.75 8.11
CA LYS A 106 3.14 -8.78 9.46
C LYS A 106 3.81 -7.74 10.35
N GLY A 107 2.98 -6.96 11.03
CA GLY A 107 3.42 -5.91 11.95
C GLY A 107 3.16 -4.51 11.41
N ALA A 108 3.14 -4.32 10.08
CA ALA A 108 2.78 -3.04 9.48
C ALA A 108 1.39 -2.60 9.95
N LYS A 109 1.26 -1.33 10.29
CA LYS A 109 0.01 -0.71 10.74
C LYS A 109 -0.58 0.20 9.70
N LYS A 110 0.22 0.65 8.73
CA LYS A 110 -0.25 1.47 7.63
C LYS A 110 0.60 1.29 6.38
N LEU A 111 0.00 1.60 5.24
CA LEU A 111 0.74 1.99 4.04
C LEU A 111 0.62 3.50 3.87
N VAL A 112 1.76 4.18 3.71
CA VAL A 112 1.87 5.62 3.50
C VAL A 112 2.35 5.88 2.08
N PHE A 113 1.82 6.93 1.46
CA PHE A 113 2.29 7.40 0.17
C PHE A 113 2.01 8.89 0.00
N TRP A 114 2.82 9.55 -0.81
CA TRP A 114 2.59 10.92 -1.23
C TRP A 114 2.01 10.93 -2.64
N ALA A 115 0.98 11.75 -2.85
CA ALA A 115 0.38 11.92 -4.16
C ALA A 115 0.05 13.38 -4.45
N ARG A 116 0.18 13.78 -5.72
CA ARG A 116 -0.35 15.03 -6.25
C ARG A 116 -0.89 14.87 -7.66
N GLY A 117 -1.87 15.67 -8.00
CA GLY A 117 -2.33 15.89 -9.36
C GLY A 117 -1.38 16.78 -10.16
N ASP A 118 -1.51 16.74 -11.48
CA ASP A 118 -0.88 17.70 -12.37
C ASP A 118 -1.62 19.05 -12.36
N LYS A 119 -2.95 18.97 -12.40
CA LYS A 119 -3.87 20.12 -12.44
C LYS A 119 -4.69 20.26 -11.17
N GLY A 120 -4.74 19.24 -10.31
CA GLY A 120 -5.67 19.19 -9.19
C GLY A 120 -7.09 18.89 -9.66
N GLY A 121 -7.84 18.16 -8.83
CA GLY A 121 -9.19 17.69 -9.17
C GLY A 121 -9.23 16.33 -9.86
N GLU A 122 -8.07 15.71 -10.14
CA GLU A 122 -7.99 14.33 -10.60
C GLU A 122 -8.65 13.39 -9.59
N LYS A 123 -9.51 12.49 -10.07
CA LYS A 123 -10.30 11.60 -9.22
C LYS A 123 -9.78 10.18 -9.33
N ILE A 124 -9.15 9.70 -8.26
CA ILE A 124 -8.75 8.31 -8.11
C ILE A 124 -9.86 7.57 -7.37
N ALA A 125 -10.38 6.52 -8.00
CA ALA A 125 -11.47 5.74 -7.42
C ALA A 125 -11.00 4.96 -6.20
N GLU A 126 -9.78 4.42 -6.27
CA GLU A 126 -9.21 3.60 -5.21
C GLU A 126 -7.69 3.66 -5.22
N PHE A 127 -7.09 3.73 -4.03
CA PHE A 127 -5.74 3.25 -3.77
C PHE A 127 -5.82 2.03 -2.85
N LYS A 128 -5.10 0.96 -3.16
CA LYS A 128 -5.24 -0.31 -2.42
C LYS A 128 -3.97 -1.13 -2.32
N ILE A 129 -3.99 -2.07 -1.39
CA ILE A 129 -3.02 -3.17 -1.24
C ILE A 129 -3.75 -4.51 -1.22
N GLY A 130 -3.04 -5.58 -1.54
CA GLY A 130 -3.55 -6.94 -1.43
C GLY A 130 -4.76 -7.28 -2.32
N GLY A 131 -5.36 -8.43 -2.10
CA GLY A 131 -6.54 -8.87 -2.85
C GLY A 131 -6.25 -9.42 -4.25
N ILE A 132 -4.99 -9.71 -4.61
CA ILE A 132 -4.70 -10.61 -5.72
C ILE A 132 -5.18 -12.02 -5.32
N THR A 133 -5.97 -12.66 -6.17
CA THR A 133 -6.54 -13.99 -5.92
C THR A 133 -5.85 -15.06 -6.75
N GLY A 134 -5.87 -16.32 -6.34
CA GLY A 134 -5.29 -17.44 -7.09
C GLY A 134 -4.81 -18.56 -6.16
N GLU A 135 -3.92 -19.43 -6.66
CA GLU A 135 -3.25 -20.43 -5.83
C GLU A 135 -2.36 -19.77 -4.75
N TYR A 136 -1.72 -18.67 -5.12
CA TYR A 136 -0.88 -17.84 -4.25
C TYR A 136 -1.58 -16.50 -3.98
N ALA A 137 -2.78 -16.56 -3.42
CA ALA A 137 -3.59 -15.39 -3.10
C ALA A 137 -2.95 -14.53 -2.00
N ASP A 138 -3.19 -13.22 -2.07
CA ASP A 138 -2.87 -12.30 -0.99
C ASP A 138 -3.72 -12.63 0.26
N SER A 139 -3.10 -12.53 1.44
CA SER A 139 -3.73 -12.91 2.71
C SER A 139 -4.85 -11.97 3.13
N ASP A 140 -4.83 -10.70 2.70
CA ASP A 140 -5.87 -9.72 2.98
C ASP A 140 -5.82 -8.58 1.93
N THR A 141 -6.72 -7.61 2.07
CA THR A 141 -6.76 -6.38 1.27
C THR A 141 -7.18 -5.18 2.12
N ALA A 142 -6.70 -3.99 1.76
CA ALA A 142 -7.10 -2.73 2.36
C ALA A 142 -6.99 -1.60 1.33
N ASN A 143 -7.81 -0.56 1.51
CA ASN A 143 -7.92 0.52 0.53
C ASN A 143 -8.39 1.85 1.15
N ILE A 144 -8.17 2.92 0.39
CA ILE A 144 -8.92 4.17 0.50
C ILE A 144 -9.59 4.47 -0.84
N ALA A 145 -10.77 5.07 -0.81
CA ALA A 145 -11.59 5.33 -1.99
C ALA A 145 -11.88 6.81 -2.20
N ASP A 146 -12.33 7.17 -3.40
CA ASP A 146 -12.85 8.49 -3.77
C ASP A 146 -11.88 9.65 -3.48
N VAL A 147 -10.60 9.44 -3.77
CA VAL A 147 -9.56 10.45 -3.55
C VAL A 147 -9.58 11.48 -4.67
N THR A 148 -9.74 12.75 -4.31
CA THR A 148 -9.53 13.89 -5.22
C THR A 148 -8.17 14.51 -4.92
N LEU A 149 -7.27 14.50 -5.91
CA LEU A 149 -5.91 14.98 -5.73
C LEU A 149 -5.81 16.52 -5.81
N THR A 150 -4.84 17.07 -5.08
CA THR A 150 -4.45 18.48 -5.14
C THR A 150 -3.22 18.66 -6.02
N GLN A 151 -2.96 19.87 -6.50
CA GLN A 151 -1.70 20.18 -7.20
C GLN A 151 -0.47 20.06 -6.27
N GLU A 152 -0.66 20.28 -4.98
CA GLU A 152 0.38 20.13 -3.97
C GLU A 152 0.49 18.67 -3.50
N TRP A 153 1.71 18.26 -3.16
CA TRP A 153 1.98 16.98 -2.52
C TRP A 153 1.23 16.86 -1.21
N LYS A 154 0.50 15.76 -1.06
CA LYS A 154 -0.21 15.41 0.17
C LYS A 154 0.08 13.96 0.54
N GLU A 155 0.26 13.74 1.83
CA GLU A 155 0.37 12.39 2.39
C GLU A 155 -1.01 11.74 2.48
N TYR A 156 -1.08 10.48 2.08
CA TYR A 156 -2.22 9.59 2.21
C TYR A 156 -1.82 8.36 2.97
N THR A 157 -2.79 7.74 3.65
CA THR A 157 -2.57 6.57 4.48
C THR A 157 -3.69 5.56 4.28
N ILE A 158 -3.32 4.30 4.07
CA ILE A 158 -4.22 3.15 4.15
C ILE A 158 -4.00 2.50 5.51
N ASP A 159 -5.05 2.40 6.32
CA ASP A 159 -5.00 1.72 7.62
C ASP A 159 -4.91 0.21 7.43
N LEU A 160 -3.91 -0.40 8.06
CA LEU A 160 -3.65 -1.84 8.03
C LEU A 160 -3.77 -2.49 9.41
N ALA A 161 -4.25 -1.75 10.42
CA ALA A 161 -4.42 -2.28 11.77
C ALA A 161 -5.33 -3.52 11.76
N GLY A 162 -4.80 -4.64 12.24
CA GLY A 162 -5.54 -5.90 12.35
C GLY A 162 -5.65 -6.70 11.05
N LYS A 163 -5.05 -6.24 9.95
CA LYS A 163 -4.99 -6.97 8.68
C LYS A 163 -4.03 -8.16 8.75
N ASP A 164 -4.37 -9.24 8.06
CA ASP A 164 -3.44 -10.34 7.85
C ASP A 164 -2.53 -10.01 6.66
N LEU A 165 -1.29 -9.60 6.97
CA LEU A 165 -0.29 -9.25 5.98
C LEU A 165 0.82 -10.30 5.87
N SER A 166 0.51 -11.56 6.21
CA SER A 166 1.48 -12.66 6.14
C SER A 166 1.94 -13.01 4.73
N TYR A 167 1.17 -12.63 3.70
CA TYR A 167 1.53 -12.89 2.31
C TYR A 167 0.91 -11.85 1.37
N ILE A 168 1.70 -10.88 0.90
CA ILE A 168 1.24 -9.80 0.00
C ILE A 168 2.11 -9.73 -1.26
N SER A 169 1.56 -10.20 -2.38
CA SER A 169 2.12 -10.13 -3.73
C SER A 169 1.70 -8.85 -4.48
N GLY A 170 0.53 -8.29 -4.16
CA GLY A 170 0.07 -6.98 -4.63
C GLY A 170 0.36 -5.87 -3.63
N GLY A 171 1.51 -5.20 -3.76
CA GLY A 171 2.00 -4.22 -2.79
C GLY A 171 1.37 -2.83 -2.84
N PHE A 172 0.92 -2.37 -3.99
CA PHE A 172 0.25 -1.07 -4.12
C PHE A 172 -0.51 -1.02 -5.44
N CYS A 173 -1.64 -0.32 -5.47
CA CYS A 173 -2.44 -0.19 -6.66
C CYS A 173 -3.23 1.10 -6.63
N TRP A 174 -3.46 1.66 -7.82
CA TRP A 174 -4.46 2.69 -8.04
C TRP A 174 -5.45 2.24 -9.10
N VAL A 175 -6.69 2.72 -8.99
CA VAL A 175 -7.76 2.54 -9.97
C VAL A 175 -8.47 3.87 -10.20
N ALA A 176 -8.82 4.17 -11.45
CA ALA A 176 -9.61 5.34 -11.81
C ALA A 176 -10.65 5.02 -12.90
N ASN A 177 -11.71 5.84 -12.94
CA ASN A 177 -12.81 5.69 -13.88
C ASN A 177 -12.79 6.80 -14.94
N ALA A 178 -13.06 6.44 -16.20
CA ALA A 178 -13.19 7.40 -17.30
C ALA A 178 -14.34 8.39 -17.04
N ALA A 179 -15.46 7.93 -16.49
CA ALA A 179 -16.62 8.78 -16.19
C ALA A 179 -16.30 9.91 -15.20
N SER A 180 -15.38 9.69 -14.27
CA SER A 180 -14.92 10.71 -13.31
C SER A 180 -13.80 11.59 -13.86
N ASN A 181 -13.12 11.15 -14.91
CA ASN A 181 -12.00 11.85 -15.54
C ASN A 181 -12.13 11.82 -17.08
N PRO A 182 -13.17 12.43 -17.67
CA PRO A 182 -13.52 12.24 -19.08
C PRO A 182 -12.47 12.78 -20.07
N ASN A 183 -11.57 13.64 -19.62
CA ASN A 183 -10.48 14.19 -20.41
C ASN A 183 -9.12 13.54 -20.09
N GLY A 184 -9.14 12.42 -19.36
CA GLY A 184 -7.94 11.84 -18.78
C GLY A 184 -7.34 12.70 -17.67
N PHE A 185 -6.18 12.27 -17.17
CA PHE A 185 -5.42 12.99 -16.16
C PHE A 185 -3.95 12.56 -16.11
N THR A 186 -3.14 13.35 -15.42
CA THR A 186 -1.80 12.98 -14.97
C THR A 186 -1.72 13.18 -13.47
N PHE A 187 -1.09 12.26 -12.76
CA PHE A 187 -0.78 12.40 -11.35
C PHE A 187 0.59 11.82 -11.04
N TYR A 188 1.08 12.14 -9.85
CA TYR A 188 2.40 11.79 -9.38
C TYR A 188 2.30 11.07 -8.04
N LEU A 189 3.16 10.08 -7.85
CA LEU A 189 3.33 9.33 -6.61
C LEU A 189 4.78 9.39 -6.17
N ASP A 190 5.00 9.45 -4.88
CA ASP A 190 6.33 9.39 -4.29
C ASP A 190 6.26 8.79 -2.88
N ASP A 191 7.41 8.36 -2.35
CA ASP A 191 7.57 7.82 -0.99
C ASP A 191 6.45 6.83 -0.59
N VAL A 192 6.36 5.70 -1.29
CA VAL A 192 5.35 4.65 -1.05
C VAL A 192 5.95 3.57 -0.17
N TYR A 193 5.44 3.37 1.05
CA TYR A 193 6.00 2.42 2.00
C TYR A 193 5.01 1.91 3.05
N TYR A 194 5.31 0.76 3.62
CA TYR A 194 4.64 0.21 4.80
C TYR A 194 5.40 0.60 6.07
N GLU A 195 4.68 0.87 7.16
CA GLU A 195 5.21 0.97 8.53
C GLU A 195 4.21 0.54 9.60
#